data_AF-A0A9L0R5C5-F1
#
_entry.id   AF-A0A9L0R5C5-F1
#
_cell.length_a   1.000
_cell.length_b   1.000
_cell.length_c   1.000
_cell.angle_alpha   90.00
_cell.angle_beta   90.00
_cell.angle_gamma   90.00
#
_symmetry.space_group_name_H-M   'P 1'
#
loop_
_entity.id
_entity.type
_entity.pdbx_description
1 polymer ?
#
loop_
_entity_poly.entity_id
_entity_poly.type
_entity_poly.pdbx_seq_one_letter_code
_entity_poly.pdbx_strand_id
1 'polypeptide(L)'
;MASESMNAKQARNHFTKGKKQQQQQVKNKSSVSDGAGEDSFIFEANEAWKDFHSSLLRFYENGELCDVTLKVGSKLISCHKLVLACVIPYFRAMFLSEMAEAKQTLIEIRDFDGDAIEDLVKFVYSSRLTLTVDNVQPLLYAACILQVELVARACCEYMKLHFHPSNCLAVRAFAESHNRIDLMDMADQYACEHFTEVVECEDFVSVSPQHLHKLLSSSDLNIENEKQVYSAAIKWLLANPQHHSKWLDETLAQVRLPLLPVDFLMGVVAKEQIVKQNLKCRDLLDEARNYHLHLSSRAVPDFEYSIRTTPRKHTAGVLFCVGGRGGSGDPFRSIECYSINKNSWFFGPEMNSRRRHVGVISVEGKVYAVGGHDGSEHLGSMEMFDPLTNKWMMKASMNTKRRGIALASLGGPIYAIGGLDDNTCFNDVERYDIESDQWSTVAPMNTPRGGVGSVALVNHVYAVGGNDGVASLSSVERYDPHLDKWIEVKEMGQRRAGNGVSELHGCLYVVGGFDDNSPLSSVERYDPRSNKWDYVAALTTPRGGVGIATVMGKIFAVGGHNGNAYLNTVEAFDPVLNRWELVGSVSHCRAGAGVAVCACLTSQIRDVGHGSNNVVDSQSSCEKERI
;
A
#
# COMPACT_ATOMS: atom_id res chain seq x y z
N MET A 1 57.68 49.18 -42.72
CA MET A 1 57.38 49.71 -44.06
C MET A 1 55.96 50.25 -44.02
N ALA A 2 55.85 51.55 -44.28
CA ALA A 2 54.60 52.29 -44.48
C ALA A 2 53.75 51.63 -45.61
N SER A 3 52.46 51.86 -45.77
CA SER A 3 51.73 53.15 -45.80
C SER A 3 50.22 52.85 -45.92
N GLU A 4 49.35 53.45 -45.08
CA GLU A 4 48.44 54.58 -45.43
C GLU A 4 47.29 54.21 -46.39
N SER A 5 46.03 54.62 -46.24
CA SER A 5 45.44 55.78 -45.56
C SER A 5 43.89 55.70 -45.51
N MET A 6 43.31 56.32 -44.46
CA MET A 6 42.18 57.28 -44.44
C MET A 6 40.83 56.92 -45.11
N ASN A 7 39.65 57.29 -44.60
CA ASN A 7 39.26 58.28 -43.59
C ASN A 7 37.77 58.07 -43.19
N ALA A 8 37.47 58.34 -41.91
CA ALA A 8 36.36 59.13 -41.33
C ALA A 8 34.90 59.00 -41.86
N LYS A 9 33.82 59.10 -41.08
CA LYS A 9 33.58 59.62 -39.72
C LYS A 9 32.14 59.24 -39.27
N GLN A 10 32.01 58.88 -37.99
CA GLN A 10 30.96 59.25 -37.02
C GLN A 10 29.44 58.98 -37.22
N ALA A 11 28.95 58.11 -36.31
CA ALA A 11 27.98 58.41 -35.23
C ALA A 11 26.46 58.24 -35.41
N ARG A 12 25.95 57.36 -34.52
CA ARG A 12 24.72 57.42 -33.70
C ARG A 12 23.36 56.97 -34.26
N ASN A 13 22.87 55.94 -33.55
CA ASN A 13 21.52 55.72 -33.00
C ASN A 13 20.41 55.07 -33.82
N HIS A 14 19.82 54.07 -33.13
CA HIS A 14 18.42 53.63 -33.10
C HIS A 14 17.90 52.56 -34.07
N PHE A 15 17.04 51.71 -33.48
CA PHE A 15 16.17 50.66 -34.03
C PHE A 15 16.90 49.34 -34.38
N THR A 16 16.41 48.13 -34.05
CA THR A 16 15.03 47.64 -34.03
C THR A 16 14.94 46.24 -33.37
N LYS A 17 13.84 46.01 -32.63
CA LYS A 17 12.89 44.86 -32.62
C LYS A 17 13.39 43.41 -32.83
N GLY A 18 12.89 42.49 -31.98
CA GLY A 18 12.84 41.06 -32.33
C GLY A 18 12.33 40.08 -31.27
N LYS A 19 11.07 40.21 -30.84
CA LYS A 19 10.12 39.16 -30.38
C LYS A 19 10.66 37.86 -29.74
N LYS A 20 10.35 37.63 -28.46
CA LYS A 20 9.82 36.35 -27.93
C LYS A 20 8.91 36.63 -26.72
N GLN A 21 7.60 36.54 -26.92
CA GLN A 21 6.60 36.32 -25.86
C GLN A 21 5.55 35.35 -26.43
N GLN A 22 5.48 34.17 -25.81
CA GLN A 22 4.36 33.24 -25.88
C GLN A 22 4.38 32.44 -24.57
N GLN A 23 3.19 32.16 -24.04
CA GLN A 23 2.83 31.63 -22.70
C GLN A 23 2.39 32.77 -21.76
N GLN A 24 1.19 32.80 -21.19
CA GLN A 24 0.13 31.80 -21.07
C GLN A 24 -1.19 32.53 -20.76
N GLN A 25 -2.22 32.27 -21.56
CA GLN A 25 -3.62 32.51 -21.18
C GLN A 25 -4.14 31.22 -20.56
N VAL A 26 -4.55 31.22 -19.28
CA VAL A 26 -5.74 30.48 -18.81
C VAL A 26 -6.35 31.20 -17.60
N LYS A 27 -7.52 31.81 -17.85
CA LYS A 27 -8.74 31.90 -17.03
C LYS A 27 -8.61 31.99 -15.50
N ASN A 28 -8.99 33.15 -14.97
CA ASN A 28 -9.80 33.21 -13.74
C ASN A 28 -11.16 33.84 -14.08
N LYS A 29 -12.22 33.03 -13.98
CA LYS A 29 -13.60 33.49 -13.86
C LYS A 29 -13.94 33.53 -12.37
N SER A 30 -14.20 34.71 -11.84
CA SER A 30 -15.11 34.89 -10.70
C SER A 30 -16.00 36.08 -11.02
N SER A 31 -17.22 35.75 -11.41
CA SER A 31 -18.31 36.67 -11.68
C SER A 31 -18.80 37.30 -10.39
N VAL A 32 -18.66 38.63 -10.27
CA VAL A 32 -19.61 39.46 -9.54
C VAL A 32 -20.14 40.46 -10.57
N SER A 33 -21.36 40.21 -11.03
CA SER A 33 -22.11 41.14 -11.85
C SER A 33 -22.80 42.13 -10.92
N ASP A 34 -22.37 43.39 -10.94
CA ASP A 34 -23.25 44.51 -10.63
C ASP A 34 -23.10 45.56 -11.74
N GLY A 35 -24.26 46.02 -12.20
CA GLY A 35 -24.45 46.74 -13.45
C GLY A 35 -23.70 48.07 -13.50
N ALA A 36 -22.94 48.26 -14.58
CA ALA A 36 -22.57 49.56 -15.10
C ALA A 36 -22.84 49.55 -16.60
N GLY A 37 -23.52 50.60 -17.10
CA GLY A 37 -23.93 50.74 -18.49
C GLY A 37 -22.76 50.75 -19.48
N GLU A 38 -23.09 50.64 -20.77
CA GLU A 38 -22.21 50.38 -21.92
C GLU A 38 -21.04 51.37 -22.18
N ASP A 39 -20.74 52.31 -21.28
CA ASP A 39 -19.55 53.18 -21.35
C ASP A 39 -18.92 53.36 -19.96
N SER A 40 -18.32 52.30 -19.39
CA SER A 40 -17.54 52.42 -18.15
C SER A 40 -16.23 51.62 -18.20
N PHE A 41 -15.14 52.26 -17.77
CA PHE A 41 -13.82 51.65 -17.60
C PHE A 41 -13.47 51.60 -16.11
N ILE A 42 -13.20 50.40 -15.60
CA ILE A 42 -12.76 50.19 -14.22
C ILE A 42 -11.22 50.08 -14.22
N PHE A 43 -10.56 51.02 -13.54
CA PHE A 43 -9.12 50.98 -13.31
C PHE A 43 -8.81 50.24 -11.99
N GLU A 44 -8.09 49.14 -12.06
CA GLU A 44 -7.64 48.37 -10.89
C GLU A 44 -6.13 48.58 -10.66
N ALA A 45 -5.78 49.37 -9.63
CA ALA A 45 -4.40 49.65 -9.25
C ALA A 45 -3.82 48.54 -8.35
N ASN A 46 -3.53 47.37 -8.91
CA ASN A 46 -3.05 46.21 -8.13
C ASN A 46 -1.76 46.45 -7.34
N GLU A 47 -0.91 47.37 -7.77
CA GLU A 47 0.34 47.73 -7.08
C GLU A 47 0.11 48.66 -5.86
N ALA A 48 -1.00 49.40 -5.82
CA ALA A 48 -1.30 50.32 -4.72
C ALA A 48 -1.44 49.59 -3.36
N TRP A 49 -1.85 48.32 -3.39
CA TRP A 49 -1.95 47.48 -2.19
C TRP A 49 -0.58 47.19 -1.56
N LYS A 50 0.49 47.10 -2.35
CA LYS A 50 1.86 46.89 -1.83
C LYS A 50 2.39 48.13 -1.13
N ASP A 51 2.17 49.30 -1.72
CA ASP A 51 2.55 50.59 -1.12
C ASP A 51 1.77 50.86 0.17
N PHE A 52 0.48 50.50 0.18
CA PHE A 52 -0.36 50.54 1.38
C PHE A 52 0.18 49.64 2.50
N HIS A 53 0.46 48.36 2.20
CA HIS A 53 0.99 47.41 3.19
C HIS A 53 2.36 47.83 3.72
N SER A 54 3.25 48.32 2.85
CA SER A 54 4.57 48.85 3.23
C SER A 54 4.46 50.06 4.14
N SER A 55 3.46 50.93 3.90
CA SER A 55 3.21 52.10 4.75
C SER A 55 2.69 51.70 6.14
N LEU A 56 1.81 50.69 6.22
CA LEU A 56 1.33 50.17 7.50
C LEU A 56 2.46 49.55 8.34
N LEU A 57 3.37 48.80 7.70
CA LEU A 57 4.55 48.26 8.39
C LEU A 57 5.41 49.37 8.97
N ARG A 58 5.66 50.45 8.21
CA ARG A 58 6.43 51.61 8.69
C ARG A 58 5.77 52.30 9.89
N PHE A 59 4.44 52.45 9.88
CA PHE A 59 3.71 53.01 11.02
C PHE A 59 3.85 52.14 12.28
N TYR A 60 3.80 50.82 12.13
CA TYR A 60 4.05 49.90 13.23
C TYR A 60 5.48 50.00 13.76
N GLU A 61 6.49 49.99 12.89
CA GLU A 61 7.92 50.07 13.29
C GLU A 61 8.26 51.40 14.00
N ASN A 62 7.66 52.50 13.58
CA ASN A 62 7.87 53.82 14.18
C ASN A 62 6.97 54.08 15.42
N GLY A 63 5.99 53.22 15.70
CA GLY A 63 5.00 53.44 16.75
C GLY A 63 4.06 54.62 16.46
N GLU A 64 3.86 54.97 15.20
CA GLU A 64 2.97 56.06 14.78
C GLU A 64 1.51 55.58 14.77
N LEU A 65 0.57 56.43 15.21
CA LEU A 65 -0.88 56.20 15.16
C LEU A 65 -1.39 54.92 15.86
N CYS A 66 -0.58 54.30 16.74
CA CYS A 66 -0.99 53.13 17.52
C CYS A 66 -2.07 53.50 18.55
N ASP A 67 -3.18 52.77 18.56
CA ASP A 67 -4.37 53.01 19.39
C ASP A 67 -4.62 51.90 20.43
N VAL A 68 -3.74 50.90 20.49
CA VAL A 68 -3.75 49.83 21.50
C VAL A 68 -2.33 49.31 21.78
N THR A 69 -2.08 48.91 23.02
CA THR A 69 -0.87 48.21 23.47
C THR A 69 -1.27 46.86 24.05
N LEU A 70 -0.69 45.78 23.53
CA LEU A 70 -0.85 44.42 24.06
C LEU A 70 0.24 44.15 25.09
N LYS A 71 -0.14 43.70 26.28
CA LYS A 71 0.77 43.24 27.33
C LYS A 71 0.73 41.72 27.40
N VAL A 72 1.85 41.08 27.08
CA VAL A 72 2.00 39.60 27.14
C VAL A 72 3.24 39.28 27.97
N GLY A 73 3.03 38.76 29.18
CA GLY A 73 4.11 38.60 30.15
C GLY A 73 4.82 39.92 30.45
N SER A 74 6.11 39.99 30.14
CA SER A 74 6.94 41.21 30.29
C SER A 74 6.97 42.11 29.05
N LYS A 75 6.38 41.71 27.92
CA LYS A 75 6.42 42.47 26.68
C LYS A 75 5.24 43.42 26.54
N LEU A 76 5.50 44.58 25.95
CA LEU A 76 4.51 45.60 25.58
C LEU A 76 4.62 45.84 24.08
N ILE A 77 3.53 45.58 23.34
CA ILE A 77 3.50 45.64 21.87
C ILE A 77 2.46 46.69 21.46
N SER A 78 2.92 47.85 21.00
CA SER A 78 2.04 48.91 20.49
C SER A 78 1.62 48.62 19.05
N CYS A 79 0.31 48.66 18.77
CA CYS A 79 -0.26 48.26 17.49
C CYS A 79 -1.58 48.98 17.20
N HIS A 80 -2.22 48.62 16.08
CA HIS A 80 -3.43 49.25 15.57
C HIS A 80 -4.63 48.28 15.63
N LYS A 81 -5.71 48.67 16.33
CA LYS A 81 -6.92 47.85 16.51
C LYS A 81 -7.50 47.39 15.18
N LEU A 82 -7.61 48.31 14.21
CA LEU A 82 -8.17 48.00 12.89
C LEU A 82 -7.35 46.95 12.14
N VAL A 83 -6.02 47.06 12.15
CA VAL A 83 -5.15 46.16 11.39
C VAL A 83 -5.17 44.76 12.02
N LEU A 84 -5.13 44.66 13.35
CA LEU A 84 -5.30 43.39 14.05
C LEU A 84 -6.67 42.75 13.79
N ALA A 85 -7.75 43.53 13.82
CA ALA A 85 -9.11 43.03 13.54
C ALA A 85 -9.30 42.55 12.10
N CYS A 86 -8.53 43.07 11.14
CA CYS A 86 -8.60 42.61 9.75
C CYS A 86 -8.00 41.20 9.57
N VAL A 87 -6.96 40.86 10.33
CA VAL A 87 -6.18 39.63 10.12
C VAL A 87 -6.46 38.56 11.18
N ILE A 88 -6.72 38.95 12.42
CA ILE A 88 -6.88 38.06 13.57
C ILE A 88 -8.34 38.07 14.04
N PRO A 89 -9.10 36.99 13.80
CA PRO A 89 -10.52 36.91 14.16
C PRO A 89 -10.81 37.12 15.65
N TYR A 90 -9.93 36.65 16.53
CA TYR A 90 -10.06 36.87 17.98
C TYR A 90 -10.11 38.36 18.34
N PHE A 91 -9.16 39.16 17.84
CA PHE A 91 -9.15 40.60 18.09
C PHE A 91 -10.30 41.32 17.39
N ARG A 92 -10.71 40.84 16.21
CA ARG A 92 -11.92 41.35 15.55
C ARG A 92 -13.16 41.21 16.43
N ALA A 93 -13.36 40.02 17.00
CA ALA A 93 -14.48 39.76 17.90
C ALA A 93 -14.37 40.61 19.17
N MET A 94 -13.18 40.70 19.77
CA MET A 94 -12.93 41.51 20.97
C MET A 94 -13.25 42.99 20.73
N PHE A 95 -12.72 43.61 19.67
CA PHE A 95 -12.86 45.04 19.42
C PHE A 95 -14.25 45.45 18.92
N LEU A 96 -14.99 44.53 18.27
CA LEU A 96 -16.35 44.77 17.82
C LEU A 96 -17.42 44.37 18.84
N SER A 97 -17.02 43.77 19.98
CA SER A 97 -17.92 43.45 21.07
C SER A 97 -18.16 44.62 22.02
N GLU A 98 -19.18 44.53 22.88
CA GLU A 98 -19.43 45.51 23.95
C GLU A 98 -18.57 45.26 25.21
N MET A 99 -17.52 44.44 25.12
CA MET A 99 -16.65 44.11 26.26
C MET A 99 -15.82 45.31 26.73
N ALA A 100 -15.38 45.28 28.00
CA ALA A 100 -14.63 46.37 28.61
C ALA A 100 -13.29 46.60 27.91
N GLU A 101 -12.68 45.52 27.45
CA GLU A 101 -11.42 45.44 26.71
C GLU A 101 -11.47 46.22 25.39
N ALA A 102 -12.64 46.31 24.74
CA ALA A 102 -12.81 47.07 23.51
C ALA A 102 -12.51 48.57 23.71
N LYS A 103 -12.77 49.09 24.92
CA LYS A 103 -12.57 50.49 25.31
C LYS A 103 -11.22 50.76 25.95
N GLN A 104 -10.42 49.72 26.23
CA GLN A 104 -9.09 49.87 26.82
C GLN A 104 -8.03 50.20 25.77
N THR A 105 -7.00 50.92 26.21
CA THR A 105 -5.79 51.21 25.43
C THR A 105 -4.64 50.24 25.76
N LEU A 106 -4.70 49.56 26.91
CA LEU A 106 -3.76 48.52 27.32
C LEU A 106 -4.54 47.23 27.59
N ILE A 107 -4.26 46.17 26.83
CA ILE A 107 -4.95 44.88 26.94
C ILE A 107 -3.92 43.83 27.38
N GLU A 108 -4.17 43.17 28.51
CA GLU A 108 -3.33 42.08 29.01
C GLU A 108 -3.82 40.75 28.45
N ILE A 109 -2.97 40.07 27.68
CA ILE A 109 -3.24 38.72 27.17
C ILE A 109 -2.41 37.73 27.99
N ARG A 110 -3.09 36.81 28.65
CA ARG A 110 -2.48 35.79 29.52
C ARG A 110 -2.31 34.48 28.74
N ASP A 111 -1.43 33.62 29.27
CA ASP A 111 -1.22 32.26 28.76
C ASP A 111 -0.67 32.15 27.33
N PHE A 112 0.02 33.20 26.86
CA PHE A 112 0.79 33.15 25.61
C PHE A 112 2.26 33.46 25.84
N ASP A 113 3.10 32.87 24.99
CA ASP A 113 4.48 33.27 24.84
C ASP A 113 4.59 34.66 24.20
N GLY A 114 5.40 35.53 24.80
CA GLY A 114 5.53 36.91 24.37
C GLY A 114 6.19 37.07 23.00
N ASP A 115 7.18 36.21 22.67
CA ASP A 115 7.83 36.20 21.35
C ASP A 115 6.84 35.74 20.27
N ALA A 116 6.05 34.70 20.55
CA ALA A 116 5.03 34.20 19.61
C ALA A 116 3.98 35.25 19.24
N ILE A 117 3.47 36.01 20.22
CA ILE A 117 2.50 37.09 19.94
C ILE A 117 3.16 38.23 19.16
N GLU A 118 4.38 38.60 19.50
CA GLU A 118 5.12 39.63 18.77
C GLU A 118 5.34 39.22 17.30
N ASP A 119 5.70 37.97 17.06
CA ASP A 119 5.87 37.40 15.72
C ASP A 119 4.55 37.37 14.94
N LEU A 120 3.42 37.04 15.59
CA LEU A 120 2.10 37.14 14.96
C LEU A 120 1.74 38.58 14.61
N VAL A 121 1.98 39.53 15.50
CA VAL A 121 1.72 40.96 15.21
C VAL A 121 2.60 41.43 14.07
N LYS A 122 3.90 41.11 14.06
CA LYS A 122 4.79 41.40 12.91
C LYS A 122 4.29 40.76 11.62
N PHE A 123 3.76 39.54 11.68
CA PHE A 123 3.15 38.88 10.53
C PHE A 123 1.93 39.65 10.00
N VAL A 124 1.06 40.20 10.86
CA VAL A 124 -0.09 41.02 10.44
C VAL A 124 0.37 42.22 9.58
N TYR A 125 1.49 42.84 9.91
CA TYR A 125 2.01 44.02 9.19
C TYR A 125 2.93 43.70 8.01
N SER A 126 3.60 42.56 8.01
CA SER A 126 4.61 42.22 6.99
C SER A 126 4.18 41.11 6.03
N SER A 127 3.15 40.34 6.39
CA SER A 127 2.76 39.08 5.75
C SER A 127 3.91 38.06 5.66
N ARG A 128 4.92 38.19 6.53
CA ARG A 128 6.12 37.34 6.57
C ARG A 128 6.35 36.82 7.98
N LEU A 129 6.84 35.60 8.08
CA LEU A 129 7.07 34.91 9.33
C LEU A 129 8.25 33.94 9.17
N THR A 130 9.12 33.87 10.16
CA THR A 130 10.25 32.94 10.19
C THR A 130 9.97 31.84 11.21
N LEU A 131 9.94 30.60 10.75
CA LEU A 131 9.69 29.42 11.60
C LEU A 131 11.02 28.75 11.97
N THR A 132 11.17 28.42 13.24
CA THR A 132 12.32 27.71 13.83
C THR A 132 11.82 26.60 14.74
N VAL A 133 12.71 25.68 15.12
CA VAL A 133 12.39 24.58 16.05
C VAL A 133 11.92 25.11 17.41
N ASP A 134 12.46 26.25 17.85
CA ASP A 134 12.14 26.85 19.16
C ASP A 134 10.81 27.64 19.16
N ASN A 135 10.47 28.32 18.06
CA ASN A 135 9.28 29.18 18.03
C ASN A 135 8.03 28.49 17.49
N VAL A 136 8.15 27.39 16.73
CA VAL A 136 7.03 26.81 15.99
C VAL A 136 5.90 26.30 16.90
N GLN A 137 6.22 25.70 18.06
CA GLN A 137 5.20 25.18 18.97
C GLN A 137 4.45 26.30 19.72
N PRO A 138 5.11 27.29 20.36
CA PRO A 138 4.44 28.45 20.93
C PRO A 138 3.62 29.25 19.90
N LEU A 139 4.14 29.37 18.67
CA LEU A 139 3.48 30.10 17.60
C LEU A 139 2.27 29.36 17.05
N LEU A 140 2.35 28.04 16.90
CA LEU A 140 1.19 27.22 16.51
C LEU A 140 0.10 27.28 17.58
N TYR A 141 0.48 27.22 18.86
CA TYR A 141 -0.45 27.41 19.98
C TYR A 141 -1.18 28.76 19.85
N ALA A 142 -0.43 29.85 19.69
CA ALA A 142 -0.97 31.19 19.54
C ALA A 142 -1.88 31.32 18.31
N ALA A 143 -1.44 30.81 17.16
CA ALA A 143 -2.20 30.86 15.91
C ALA A 143 -3.52 30.07 15.99
N CYS A 144 -3.54 28.91 16.65
CA CYS A 144 -4.75 28.12 16.83
C CYS A 144 -5.78 28.85 17.70
N ILE A 145 -5.38 29.38 18.86
CA ILE A 145 -6.31 30.06 19.77
C ILE A 145 -6.79 31.40 19.20
N LEU A 146 -5.89 32.16 18.57
CA LEU A 146 -6.22 33.45 17.94
C LEU A 146 -6.88 33.30 16.55
N GLN A 147 -7.03 32.07 16.06
CA GLN A 147 -7.66 31.70 14.80
C GLN A 147 -6.96 32.26 13.55
N VAL A 148 -5.62 32.30 13.57
CA VAL A 148 -4.78 32.71 12.44
C VAL A 148 -4.41 31.49 11.59
N GLU A 149 -5.38 31.01 10.80
CA GLU A 149 -5.28 29.74 10.09
C GLU A 149 -4.10 29.65 9.10
N LEU A 150 -3.72 30.77 8.45
CA LEU A 150 -2.57 30.79 7.54
C LEU A 150 -1.25 30.47 8.25
N VAL A 151 -1.05 31.04 9.44
CA VAL A 151 0.14 30.78 10.27
C VAL A 151 0.07 29.37 10.85
N ALA A 152 -1.10 28.95 11.32
CA ALA A 152 -1.32 27.63 11.86
C ALA A 152 -1.03 26.52 10.83
N ARG A 153 -1.35 26.73 9.55
CA ARG A 153 -0.96 25.84 8.44
C ARG A 153 0.53 25.85 8.17
N ALA A 154 1.15 27.02 8.10
CA ALA A 154 2.59 27.13 7.87
C ALA A 154 3.40 26.43 8.98
N CYS A 155 2.99 26.56 10.24
CA CYS A 155 3.61 25.85 11.36
C CYS A 155 3.47 24.33 11.24
N CYS A 156 2.30 23.81 10.83
CA CYS A 156 2.10 22.39 10.61
C CYS A 156 2.99 21.84 9.48
N GLU A 157 3.11 22.56 8.36
CA GLU A 157 4.02 22.16 7.27
C GLU A 157 5.49 22.19 7.69
N TYR A 158 5.89 23.16 8.51
CA TYR A 158 7.24 23.18 9.09
C TYR A 158 7.48 21.96 10.01
N MET A 159 6.55 21.69 10.94
CA MET A 159 6.67 20.52 11.83
C MET A 159 6.75 19.21 11.03
N LYS A 160 5.99 19.10 9.93
CA LYS A 160 6.00 17.93 9.04
C LYS A 160 7.37 17.65 8.44
N LEU A 161 8.10 18.69 8.03
CA LEU A 161 9.45 18.55 7.48
C LEU A 161 10.50 18.19 8.55
N HIS A 162 10.16 18.34 9.82
CA HIS A 162 11.05 18.18 10.97
C HIS A 162 10.58 17.08 11.96
N PHE A 163 9.78 16.11 11.49
CA PHE A 163 9.48 14.93 12.28
C PHE A 163 10.73 14.11 12.56
N HIS A 164 10.82 13.62 13.80
CA HIS A 164 11.87 12.76 14.29
C HIS A 164 11.25 11.69 15.21
N PRO A 165 11.80 10.48 15.31
CA PRO A 165 11.24 9.43 16.17
C PRO A 165 11.03 9.87 17.62
N SER A 166 11.92 10.72 18.14
CA SER A 166 11.84 11.25 19.51
C SER A 166 10.78 12.34 19.73
N ASN A 167 10.32 13.06 18.68
CA ASN A 167 9.38 14.17 18.84
C ASN A 167 7.96 13.85 18.35
N CYS A 168 7.80 12.84 17.49
CA CYS A 168 6.53 12.61 16.79
C CYS A 168 5.35 12.35 17.75
N LEU A 169 5.57 11.63 18.84
CA LEU A 169 4.57 11.34 19.86
C LEU A 169 4.15 12.60 20.62
N ALA A 170 5.10 13.47 20.96
CA ALA A 170 4.83 14.76 21.60
C ALA A 170 4.08 15.71 20.67
N VAL A 171 4.49 15.79 19.39
CA VAL A 171 3.80 16.58 18.36
C VAL A 171 2.37 16.07 18.16
N ARG A 172 2.15 14.75 18.13
CA ARG A 172 0.81 14.16 18.08
C ARG A 172 -0.01 14.59 19.29
N ALA A 173 0.50 14.44 20.51
CA ALA A 173 -0.22 14.82 21.74
C ALA A 173 -0.57 16.31 21.76
N PHE A 174 0.36 17.16 21.31
CA PHE A 174 0.12 18.59 21.11
C PHE A 174 -0.97 18.85 20.06
N ALA A 175 -0.96 18.13 18.94
CA ALA A 175 -1.98 18.27 17.91
C ALA A 175 -3.38 17.86 18.43
N GLU A 176 -3.46 16.83 19.27
CA GLU A 176 -4.71 16.40 19.93
C GLU A 176 -5.28 17.48 20.85
N SER A 177 -4.45 18.13 21.68
CA SER A 177 -4.92 19.17 22.59
C SER A 177 -5.46 20.41 21.87
N HIS A 178 -5.07 20.62 20.61
CA HIS A 178 -5.52 21.73 19.77
C HIS A 178 -6.49 21.30 18.67
N ASN A 179 -6.96 20.05 18.70
CA ASN A 179 -7.88 19.48 17.71
C ASN A 179 -7.38 19.64 16.25
N ARG A 180 -6.07 19.53 16.02
CA ARG A 180 -5.44 19.60 14.70
C ARG A 180 -5.31 18.21 14.09
N ILE A 181 -6.40 17.73 13.51
CA ILE A 181 -6.54 16.38 12.95
C ILE A 181 -5.45 16.08 11.90
N ASP A 182 -5.19 17.00 10.97
CA ASP A 182 -4.18 16.81 9.92
C ASP A 182 -2.78 16.52 10.51
N LEU A 183 -2.37 17.27 11.54
CA LEU A 183 -1.07 17.09 12.18
C LEU A 183 -1.03 15.81 13.02
N MET A 184 -2.15 15.42 13.64
CA MET A 184 -2.27 14.14 14.33
C MET A 184 -2.10 12.97 13.36
N ASP A 185 -2.79 12.98 12.22
CA ASP A 185 -2.74 11.90 11.24
C ASP A 185 -1.34 11.78 10.62
N MET A 186 -0.68 12.91 10.35
CA MET A 186 0.71 12.91 9.88
C MET A 186 1.69 12.35 10.92
N ALA A 187 1.53 12.72 12.20
CA ALA A 187 2.38 12.19 13.27
C ALA A 187 2.12 10.70 13.52
N ASP A 188 0.87 10.25 13.46
CA ASP A 188 0.50 8.83 13.56
C ASP A 188 1.07 8.02 12.38
N GLN A 189 1.02 8.57 11.15
CA GLN A 189 1.61 7.93 9.97
C GLN A 189 3.13 7.81 10.10
N TYR A 190 3.81 8.88 10.53
CA TYR A 190 5.25 8.87 10.78
C TYR A 190 5.63 7.86 11.88
N ALA A 191 4.85 7.81 12.96
CA ALA A 191 5.06 6.84 14.03
C ALA A 191 4.84 5.39 13.58
N CYS A 192 3.93 5.13 12.64
CA CYS A 192 3.78 3.82 12.02
C CYS A 192 4.99 3.45 11.14
N GLU A 193 5.49 4.40 10.35
CA GLU A 193 6.63 4.19 9.45
C GLU A 193 7.96 3.97 10.20
N HIS A 194 8.16 4.66 11.32
CA HIS A 194 9.36 4.58 12.17
C HIS A 194 9.11 3.85 13.49
N PHE A 195 8.12 2.94 13.54
CA PHE A 195 7.62 2.34 14.78
C PHE A 195 8.72 1.77 15.68
N THR A 196 9.69 1.06 15.11
CA THR A 196 10.79 0.45 15.89
C THR A 196 11.63 1.51 16.59
N GLU A 197 12.02 2.57 15.89
CA GLU A 197 12.82 3.68 16.44
C GLU A 197 12.02 4.47 17.49
N VAL A 198 10.72 4.68 17.24
CA VAL A 198 9.81 5.36 18.19
C VAL A 198 9.67 4.58 19.49
N VAL A 199 9.55 3.25 19.43
CA VAL A 199 9.45 2.39 20.61
C VAL A 199 10.74 2.42 21.44
N GLU A 200 11.91 2.61 20.82
CA GLU A 200 13.19 2.71 21.52
C GLU A 200 13.33 4.00 22.32
N CYS A 201 12.69 5.10 21.89
CA CYS A 201 12.72 6.38 22.56
C CYS A 201 12.19 6.30 24.01
N GLU A 202 12.73 7.14 24.90
CA GLU A 202 12.33 7.21 26.31
C GLU A 202 10.88 7.71 26.45
N ASP A 203 10.46 8.67 25.62
CA ASP A 203 9.12 9.26 25.68
C ASP A 203 7.99 8.28 25.35
N PHE A 204 8.30 7.11 24.77
CA PHE A 204 7.30 6.10 24.43
C PHE A 204 6.47 5.64 25.64
N VAL A 205 7.07 5.54 26.83
CA VAL A 205 6.34 5.10 28.04
C VAL A 205 5.35 6.16 28.56
N SER A 206 5.52 7.42 28.14
CA SER A 206 4.68 8.56 28.52
C SER A 206 3.46 8.72 27.61
N VAL A 207 3.33 7.90 26.56
CA VAL A 207 2.19 7.92 25.64
C VAL A 207 0.89 7.59 26.38
N SER A 208 -0.18 8.31 26.07
CA SER A 208 -1.50 8.05 26.67
C SER A 208 -2.02 6.66 26.27
N PRO A 209 -2.79 5.98 27.15
CA PRO A 209 -3.32 4.65 26.83
C PRO A 209 -4.15 4.61 25.54
N GLN A 210 -4.92 5.67 25.27
CA GLN A 210 -5.74 5.81 24.06
C GLN A 210 -4.87 5.95 22.80
N HIS A 211 -3.81 6.75 22.86
CA HIS A 211 -2.90 6.91 21.72
C HIS A 211 -2.14 5.62 21.45
N LEU A 212 -1.65 4.94 22.49
CA LEU A 212 -1.01 3.63 22.35
C LEU A 212 -1.96 2.62 21.71
N HIS A 213 -3.20 2.55 22.16
CA HIS A 213 -4.20 1.67 21.58
C HIS A 213 -4.39 1.95 20.08
N LYS A 214 -4.55 3.22 19.69
CA LYS A 214 -4.67 3.62 18.27
C LYS A 214 -3.42 3.18 17.47
N LEU A 215 -2.23 3.47 17.98
CA LEU A 215 -0.96 3.13 17.34
C LEU A 215 -0.81 1.62 17.12
N LEU A 216 -0.98 0.81 18.17
CA LEU A 216 -0.83 -0.64 18.09
C LEU A 216 -1.94 -1.31 17.25
N SER A 217 -3.13 -0.71 17.15
CA SER A 217 -4.22 -1.24 16.31
C SER A 217 -3.94 -1.08 14.79
N SER A 218 -3.03 -0.19 14.41
CA SER A 218 -2.76 0.16 13.01
C SER A 218 -2.24 -1.03 12.19
N SER A 219 -2.84 -1.27 11.02
CA SER A 219 -2.33 -2.28 10.08
C SER A 219 -1.10 -1.81 9.28
N ASP A 220 -0.76 -0.52 9.40
CA ASP A 220 0.31 0.17 8.66
C ASP A 220 1.64 0.22 9.43
N LEU A 221 1.74 -0.43 10.59
CA LEU A 221 3.00 -0.51 11.35
C LEU A 221 4.12 -1.13 10.49
N ASN A 222 5.23 -0.41 10.39
CA ASN A 222 6.45 -0.88 9.75
C ASN A 222 7.24 -1.77 10.72
N ILE A 223 6.92 -3.06 10.69
CA ILE A 223 7.53 -4.10 11.52
C ILE A 223 7.99 -5.27 10.64
N GLU A 224 9.01 -5.98 11.11
CA GLU A 224 9.46 -7.24 10.53
C GLU A 224 8.57 -8.39 10.98
N ASN A 225 8.10 -8.36 12.23
CA ASN A 225 7.25 -9.38 12.81
C ASN A 225 6.48 -8.87 14.04
N GLU A 226 5.44 -9.61 14.43
CA GLU A 226 4.56 -9.22 15.53
C GLU A 226 5.24 -9.23 16.92
N LYS A 227 6.45 -9.81 17.07
CA LYS A 227 7.20 -9.76 18.34
C LYS A 227 7.58 -8.32 18.70
N GLN A 228 7.80 -7.45 17.71
CA GLN A 228 8.10 -6.04 17.95
C GLN A 228 6.89 -5.31 18.57
N VAL A 229 5.69 -5.59 18.09
CA VAL A 229 4.43 -5.04 18.64
C VAL A 229 4.20 -5.56 20.05
N TYR A 230 4.40 -6.87 20.28
CA TYR A 230 4.33 -7.46 21.62
C TYR A 230 5.31 -6.79 22.59
N SER A 231 6.56 -6.62 22.17
CA SER A 231 7.61 -6.03 23.01
C SER A 231 7.30 -4.57 23.35
N ALA A 232 6.77 -3.80 22.38
CA ALA A 232 6.31 -2.44 22.60
C ALA A 232 5.15 -2.38 23.61
N ALA A 233 4.14 -3.24 23.45
CA ALA A 233 3.00 -3.33 24.36
C ALA A 233 3.45 -3.66 25.80
N ILE A 234 4.33 -4.65 25.98
CA ILE A 234 4.84 -5.04 27.29
C ILE A 234 5.75 -3.95 27.89
N LYS A 235 6.60 -3.30 27.09
CA LYS A 235 7.43 -2.16 27.55
C LYS A 235 6.57 -1.07 28.17
N TRP A 236 5.49 -0.68 27.49
CA TRP A 236 4.57 0.35 28.01
C TRP A 236 3.78 -0.12 29.23
N LEU A 237 3.27 -1.36 29.21
CA LEU A 237 2.51 -1.92 30.34
C LEU A 237 3.36 -2.03 31.61
N LEU A 238 4.61 -2.52 31.51
CA LEU A 238 5.49 -2.63 32.67
C LEU A 238 5.86 -1.27 33.27
N ALA A 239 6.00 -0.24 32.43
CA ALA A 239 6.23 1.13 32.88
C ALA A 239 4.99 1.78 33.52
N ASN A 240 3.78 1.29 33.21
CA ASN A 240 2.51 1.88 33.66
C ASN A 240 1.58 0.91 34.43
N PRO A 241 1.98 0.38 35.60
CA PRO A 241 1.14 -0.52 36.41
C PRO A 241 -0.24 0.04 36.79
N GLN A 242 -0.34 1.37 36.93
CA GLN A 242 -1.57 2.07 37.29
C GLN A 242 -2.69 1.90 36.26
N HIS A 243 -2.35 1.58 35.01
CA HIS A 243 -3.32 1.43 33.93
C HIS A 243 -3.77 -0.02 33.70
N HIS A 244 -3.20 -1.00 34.42
CA HIS A 244 -3.46 -2.43 34.19
C HIS A 244 -4.91 -2.84 34.39
N SER A 245 -5.63 -2.20 35.31
CA SER A 245 -7.02 -2.54 35.62
C SER A 245 -7.98 -2.40 34.45
N LYS A 246 -7.66 -1.50 33.50
CA LYS A 246 -8.50 -1.23 32.31
C LYS A 246 -7.80 -1.55 30.99
N TRP A 247 -6.49 -1.31 30.89
CA TRP A 247 -5.80 -1.30 29.61
C TRP A 247 -4.97 -2.56 29.34
N LEU A 248 -4.77 -3.44 30.33
CA LEU A 248 -3.92 -4.62 30.13
C LEU A 248 -4.44 -5.53 29.01
N ASP A 249 -5.72 -5.90 29.07
CA ASP A 249 -6.38 -6.71 28.05
C ASP A 249 -6.59 -5.96 26.74
N GLU A 250 -6.99 -4.68 26.80
CA GLU A 250 -7.22 -3.87 25.60
C GLU A 250 -5.93 -3.64 24.79
N THR A 251 -4.80 -3.39 25.46
CA THR A 251 -3.48 -3.24 24.82
C THR A 251 -2.99 -4.57 24.25
N LEU A 252 -3.10 -5.67 25.01
CA LEU A 252 -2.66 -6.98 24.52
C LEU A 252 -3.53 -7.49 23.35
N ALA A 253 -4.81 -7.12 23.31
CA ALA A 253 -5.70 -7.42 22.19
C ALA A 253 -5.24 -6.79 20.87
N GLN A 254 -4.50 -5.67 20.92
CA GLN A 254 -3.94 -5.03 19.71
C GLN A 254 -2.72 -5.76 19.15
N VAL A 255 -2.13 -6.67 19.93
CA VAL A 255 -1.08 -7.58 19.45
C VAL A 255 -1.75 -8.78 18.78
N ARG A 256 -1.33 -9.10 17.55
CA ARG A 256 -1.82 -10.24 16.76
C ARG A 256 -1.15 -11.54 17.23
N LEU A 257 -1.43 -11.94 18.47
CA LEU A 257 -0.86 -13.15 19.09
C LEU A 257 -0.92 -14.41 18.22
N PRO A 258 -2.00 -14.68 17.44
CA PRO A 258 -2.05 -15.83 16.52
C PRO A 258 -0.91 -15.88 15.48
N LEU A 259 -0.27 -14.74 15.20
CA LEU A 259 0.82 -14.64 14.22
C LEU A 259 2.21 -14.72 14.86
N LEU A 260 2.29 -14.91 16.18
CA LEU A 260 3.55 -15.12 16.86
C LEU A 260 3.99 -16.59 16.74
N PRO A 261 5.30 -16.87 16.68
CA PRO A 261 5.80 -18.24 16.75
C PRO A 261 5.38 -18.96 18.04
N VAL A 262 5.05 -20.26 17.94
CA VAL A 262 4.53 -21.08 19.05
C VAL A 262 5.52 -21.15 20.22
N ASP A 263 6.82 -21.24 19.94
CA ASP A 263 7.90 -21.20 20.92
C ASP A 263 7.93 -19.86 21.69
N PHE A 264 7.66 -18.75 21.01
CA PHE A 264 7.56 -17.44 21.65
C PHE A 264 6.30 -17.30 22.51
N LEU A 265 5.14 -17.78 22.00
CA LEU A 265 3.89 -17.79 22.75
C LEU A 265 4.01 -18.57 24.07
N MET A 266 4.57 -19.78 24.03
CA MET A 266 4.66 -20.65 25.20
C MET A 266 5.88 -20.33 26.09
N GLY A 267 6.97 -19.88 25.47
CA GLY A 267 8.23 -19.59 26.15
C GLY A 267 8.24 -18.23 26.84
N VAL A 268 7.56 -17.23 26.28
CA VAL A 268 7.58 -15.82 26.74
C VAL A 268 6.19 -15.37 27.18
N VAL A 269 5.23 -15.29 26.24
CA VAL A 269 3.91 -14.68 26.49
C VAL A 269 3.15 -15.39 27.61
N ALA A 270 3.08 -16.72 27.55
CA ALA A 270 2.39 -17.54 28.54
C ALA A 270 3.06 -17.52 29.92
N LYS A 271 4.33 -17.10 30.02
CA LYS A 271 5.09 -17.08 31.28
C LYS A 271 4.98 -15.75 32.01
N GLU A 272 4.62 -14.69 31.30
CA GLU A 272 4.54 -13.32 31.81
C GLU A 272 3.48 -13.20 32.92
N GLN A 273 3.83 -12.54 34.04
CA GLN A 273 2.98 -12.56 35.24
C GLN A 273 1.70 -11.76 35.06
N ILE A 274 1.78 -10.61 34.40
CA ILE A 274 0.61 -9.76 34.11
C ILE A 274 -0.39 -10.49 33.19
N VAL A 275 0.10 -11.27 32.22
CA VAL A 275 -0.73 -12.09 31.33
C VAL A 275 -1.35 -13.25 32.09
N LYS A 276 -0.56 -13.95 32.93
CA LYS A 276 -1.06 -15.05 33.75
C LYS A 276 -2.14 -14.61 34.70
N GLN A 277 -2.10 -13.43 35.28
CA GLN A 277 -3.06 -13.03 36.31
C GLN A 277 -4.40 -12.54 35.73
N ASN A 278 -4.44 -12.15 34.45
CA ASN A 278 -5.63 -11.63 33.80
C ASN A 278 -6.34 -12.70 32.95
N LEU A 279 -7.63 -12.94 33.23
CA LEU A 279 -8.43 -13.96 32.53
C LEU A 279 -8.56 -13.67 31.02
N LYS A 280 -8.87 -12.43 30.64
CA LYS A 280 -9.02 -12.06 29.23
C LYS A 280 -7.72 -12.22 28.45
N CYS A 281 -6.58 -11.90 29.06
CA CYS A 281 -5.28 -12.14 28.42
C CYS A 281 -5.01 -13.62 28.16
N ARG A 282 -5.51 -14.53 29.01
CA ARG A 282 -5.45 -15.98 28.77
C ARG A 282 -6.37 -16.38 27.62
N ASP A 283 -7.56 -15.80 27.51
CA ASP A 283 -8.47 -16.05 26.38
C ASP A 283 -7.82 -15.67 25.04
N LEU A 284 -7.09 -14.53 24.99
CA LEU A 284 -6.32 -14.12 23.81
C LEU A 284 -5.20 -15.12 23.45
N LEU A 285 -4.61 -15.78 24.44
CA LEU A 285 -3.59 -16.80 24.24
C LEU A 285 -4.21 -18.12 23.75
N ASP A 286 -5.40 -18.46 24.25
CA ASP A 286 -6.14 -19.64 23.80
C ASP A 286 -6.66 -19.47 22.37
N GLU A 287 -7.06 -18.26 21.96
CA GLU A 287 -7.32 -17.93 20.54
C GLU A 287 -6.09 -18.24 19.66
N ALA A 288 -4.90 -17.77 20.07
CA ALA A 288 -3.67 -18.01 19.33
C ALA A 288 -3.33 -19.50 19.23
N ARG A 289 -3.52 -20.27 20.32
CA ARG A 289 -3.34 -21.73 20.32
C ARG A 289 -4.30 -22.41 19.36
N ASN A 290 -5.57 -22.03 19.41
CA ASN A 290 -6.61 -22.57 18.54
C ASN A 290 -6.32 -22.30 17.07
N TYR A 291 -5.80 -21.11 16.74
CA TYR A 291 -5.36 -20.79 15.38
C TYR A 291 -4.23 -21.72 14.90
N HIS A 292 -3.19 -21.94 15.70
CA HIS A 292 -2.11 -22.87 15.32
C HIS A 292 -2.58 -24.32 15.19
N LEU A 293 -3.48 -24.76 16.07
CA LEU A 293 -4.10 -26.08 15.96
C LEU A 293 -4.94 -26.21 14.68
N HIS A 294 -5.70 -25.17 14.36
CA HIS A 294 -6.51 -25.10 13.14
C HIS A 294 -5.63 -25.19 11.88
N LEU A 295 -4.53 -24.44 11.81
CA LEU A 295 -3.55 -24.52 10.72
C LEU A 295 -2.88 -25.89 10.60
N SER A 296 -2.68 -26.60 11.71
CA SER A 296 -2.14 -27.97 11.72
C SER A 296 -3.16 -29.03 11.27
N SER A 297 -4.26 -28.61 10.64
CA SER A 297 -5.35 -29.46 10.15
C SER A 297 -6.08 -30.24 11.25
N ARG A 298 -6.04 -29.76 12.49
CA ARG A 298 -6.91 -30.25 13.56
C ARG A 298 -8.16 -29.39 13.56
N ALA A 299 -9.31 -30.00 13.25
CA ALA A 299 -10.58 -29.29 13.28
C ALA A 299 -10.82 -28.76 14.70
N VAL A 300 -10.71 -27.43 14.85
CA VAL A 300 -11.13 -26.72 16.04
C VAL A 300 -12.58 -26.27 15.77
N PRO A 301 -13.57 -26.81 16.50
CA PRO A 301 -14.95 -26.35 16.39
C PRO A 301 -15.04 -24.86 16.67
N ASP A 302 -15.91 -24.16 15.93
CA ASP A 302 -16.25 -22.75 16.15
C ASP A 302 -15.07 -21.76 16.07
N PHE A 303 -13.96 -22.14 15.41
CA PHE A 303 -12.87 -21.20 15.14
C PHE A 303 -13.29 -20.17 14.10
N GLU A 304 -13.13 -18.89 14.44
CA GLU A 304 -13.41 -17.76 13.55
C GLU A 304 -12.14 -16.98 13.23
N TYR A 305 -11.96 -16.65 11.96
CA TYR A 305 -10.89 -15.77 11.51
C TYR A 305 -11.21 -14.32 11.88
N SER A 306 -10.20 -13.58 12.34
CA SER A 306 -10.33 -12.19 12.79
C SER A 306 -9.20 -11.32 12.23
N ILE A 307 -9.25 -10.02 12.51
CA ILE A 307 -8.14 -9.12 12.18
C ILE A 307 -6.83 -9.54 12.87
N ARG A 308 -6.92 -10.28 14.00
CA ARG A 308 -5.76 -10.78 14.75
C ARG A 308 -5.11 -12.02 14.11
N THR A 309 -5.81 -12.70 13.20
CA THR A 309 -5.28 -13.84 12.42
C THR A 309 -4.77 -13.41 11.04
N THR A 310 -4.82 -12.12 10.73
CA THR A 310 -4.41 -11.57 9.43
C THR A 310 -3.12 -10.77 9.61
N PRO A 311 -2.08 -10.95 8.78
CA PRO A 311 -0.82 -10.20 8.89
C PRO A 311 -0.99 -8.70 8.67
N ARG A 312 -0.10 -7.90 9.27
CA ARG A 312 -0.01 -6.45 8.99
C ARG A 312 0.54 -6.23 7.58
N LYS A 313 0.28 -5.08 6.97
CA LYS A 313 0.64 -4.82 5.57
C LYS A 313 2.12 -5.06 5.28
N HIS A 314 3.00 -4.65 6.19
CA HIS A 314 4.46 -4.85 6.04
C HIS A 314 4.89 -6.32 6.15
N THR A 315 4.15 -7.13 6.91
CA THR A 315 4.45 -8.56 7.14
C THR A 315 3.67 -9.51 6.23
N ALA A 316 2.76 -8.98 5.42
CA ALA A 316 1.86 -9.79 4.59
C ALA A 316 2.54 -10.42 3.37
N GLY A 317 3.78 -10.02 3.07
CA GLY A 317 4.53 -10.46 1.91
C GLY A 317 4.30 -9.59 0.67
N VAL A 318 4.84 -10.04 -0.44
CA VAL A 318 4.73 -9.39 -1.75
C VAL A 318 4.04 -10.34 -2.71
N LEU A 319 3.05 -9.85 -3.46
CA LEU A 319 2.39 -10.64 -4.50
C LEU A 319 3.17 -10.49 -5.81
N PHE A 320 3.50 -11.60 -6.44
CA PHE A 320 4.24 -11.70 -7.68
C PHE A 320 3.31 -12.13 -8.81
N CYS A 321 3.35 -11.43 -9.94
CA CYS A 321 2.74 -11.84 -11.20
C CYS A 321 3.86 -12.09 -12.21
N VAL A 322 4.05 -13.34 -12.59
CA VAL A 322 5.25 -13.81 -13.27
C VAL A 322 4.89 -14.33 -14.67
N GLY A 323 5.55 -13.77 -15.69
CA GLY A 323 5.37 -14.18 -17.08
C GLY A 323 3.97 -13.92 -17.62
N GLY A 324 3.43 -14.91 -18.34
CA GLY A 324 2.18 -14.79 -19.10
C GLY A 324 2.40 -14.18 -20.48
N ARG A 325 1.31 -13.75 -21.10
CA ARG A 325 1.32 -13.07 -22.41
C ARG A 325 0.32 -11.93 -22.44
N GLY A 326 0.62 -10.92 -23.26
CA GLY A 326 -0.28 -9.82 -23.59
C GLY A 326 -0.92 -9.95 -24.97
N GLY A 327 -1.37 -8.81 -25.51
CA GLY A 327 -2.03 -8.73 -26.82
C GLY A 327 -1.16 -9.08 -28.01
N SER A 328 0.17 -8.90 -27.93
CA SER A 328 1.10 -9.28 -29.00
C SER A 328 1.24 -10.80 -29.18
N GLY A 329 0.85 -11.59 -28.16
CA GLY A 329 0.95 -13.06 -28.18
C GLY A 329 2.26 -13.62 -27.64
N ASP A 330 3.34 -12.83 -27.65
CA ASP A 330 4.65 -13.23 -27.15
C ASP A 330 4.67 -13.46 -25.63
N PRO A 331 5.34 -14.51 -25.14
CA PRO A 331 5.51 -14.74 -23.72
C PRO A 331 6.48 -13.75 -23.06
N PHE A 332 6.21 -13.39 -21.81
CA PHE A 332 7.04 -12.45 -21.06
C PHE A 332 8.08 -13.14 -20.18
N ARG A 333 9.25 -12.48 -20.01
CA ARG A 333 10.18 -12.73 -18.88
C ARG A 333 9.85 -11.87 -17.67
N SER A 334 9.23 -10.72 -17.92
CA SER A 334 8.99 -9.68 -16.93
C SER A 334 8.08 -10.18 -15.83
N ILE A 335 8.35 -9.68 -14.63
CA ILE A 335 7.54 -9.90 -13.45
C ILE A 335 7.05 -8.56 -12.91
N GLU A 336 5.84 -8.55 -12.41
CA GLU A 336 5.28 -7.40 -11.70
C GLU A 336 4.98 -7.83 -10.27
N CYS A 337 5.41 -7.00 -9.32
CA CYS A 337 5.27 -7.23 -7.90
C CYS A 337 4.30 -6.20 -7.33
N TYR A 338 3.45 -6.61 -6.39
CA TYR A 338 2.50 -5.73 -5.74
C TYR A 338 2.89 -5.50 -4.28
N SER A 339 3.13 -4.24 -3.96
CA SER A 339 3.44 -3.77 -2.62
C SER A 339 2.16 -3.42 -1.88
N ILE A 340 1.80 -4.22 -0.88
CA ILE A 340 0.53 -4.06 -0.16
C ILE A 340 0.52 -2.77 0.68
N ASN A 341 1.65 -2.43 1.30
CA ASN A 341 1.79 -1.21 2.10
C ASN A 341 1.68 0.08 1.24
N LYS A 342 2.26 0.08 0.04
CA LYS A 342 2.22 1.21 -0.91
C LYS A 342 1.00 1.20 -1.82
N ASN A 343 0.24 0.11 -1.83
CA ASN A 343 -0.90 -0.11 -2.73
C ASN A 343 -0.52 0.13 -4.21
N SER A 344 0.64 -0.39 -4.63
CA SER A 344 1.20 -0.11 -5.95
C SER A 344 1.91 -1.32 -6.55
N TRP A 345 1.80 -1.47 -7.86
CA TRP A 345 2.57 -2.43 -8.66
C TRP A 345 3.90 -1.82 -9.10
N PHE A 346 4.94 -2.63 -9.18
CA PHE A 346 6.28 -2.26 -9.66
C PHE A 346 6.93 -3.45 -10.38
N PHE A 347 7.97 -3.21 -11.18
CA PHE A 347 8.64 -4.29 -11.91
C PHE A 347 9.74 -4.90 -11.07
N GLY A 348 9.72 -6.24 -10.94
CA GLY A 348 10.81 -6.98 -10.32
C GLY A 348 11.83 -7.47 -11.34
N PRO A 349 12.95 -8.08 -10.89
CA PRO A 349 13.96 -8.65 -11.78
C PRO A 349 13.36 -9.72 -12.71
N GLU A 350 13.70 -9.67 -14.00
CA GLU A 350 13.13 -10.60 -14.99
C GLU A 350 13.68 -12.03 -14.87
N MET A 351 12.85 -13.01 -15.26
CA MET A 351 13.27 -14.40 -15.42
C MET A 351 14.31 -14.55 -16.53
N ASN A 352 15.08 -15.65 -16.52
CA ASN A 352 16.00 -15.95 -17.63
C ASN A 352 15.21 -16.36 -18.88
N SER A 353 14.14 -17.13 -18.72
CA SER A 353 13.31 -17.63 -19.83
C SER A 353 11.98 -16.89 -19.94
N ARG A 354 11.46 -16.75 -21.16
CA ARG A 354 10.08 -16.26 -21.37
C ARG A 354 9.12 -17.40 -21.07
N ARG A 355 8.00 -17.14 -20.39
CA ARG A 355 7.05 -18.20 -20.03
C ARG A 355 5.60 -17.72 -20.07
N ARG A 356 4.76 -18.39 -20.85
CA ARG A 356 3.29 -18.31 -20.75
C ARG A 356 2.73 -19.64 -20.26
N HIS A 357 1.55 -19.59 -19.62
CA HIS A 357 0.92 -20.75 -18.98
C HIS A 357 1.89 -21.45 -18.00
N VAL A 358 2.61 -20.62 -17.23
CA VAL A 358 3.65 -21.02 -16.28
C VAL A 358 3.03 -21.33 -14.92
N GLY A 359 3.51 -22.39 -14.26
CA GLY A 359 3.18 -22.64 -12.86
C GLY A 359 4.07 -21.79 -11.96
N VAL A 360 3.47 -21.09 -10.99
CA VAL A 360 4.24 -20.25 -10.05
C VAL A 360 3.77 -20.51 -8.62
N ILE A 361 4.72 -20.68 -7.71
CA ILE A 361 4.45 -20.93 -6.29
C ILE A 361 5.53 -20.27 -5.44
N SER A 362 5.20 -19.91 -4.20
CA SER A 362 6.18 -19.51 -3.21
C SER A 362 6.34 -20.57 -2.13
N VAL A 363 7.58 -20.92 -1.81
CA VAL A 363 7.95 -21.84 -0.74
C VAL A 363 9.22 -21.29 -0.08
N GLU A 364 9.27 -21.32 1.26
CA GLU A 364 10.44 -20.88 2.05
C GLU A 364 10.96 -19.48 1.68
N GLY A 365 10.05 -18.53 1.43
CA GLY A 365 10.42 -17.14 1.11
C GLY A 365 11.07 -16.95 -0.26
N LYS A 366 10.95 -17.93 -1.16
CA LYS A 366 11.41 -17.88 -2.55
C LYS A 366 10.25 -18.08 -3.51
N VAL A 367 10.41 -17.65 -4.75
CA VAL A 367 9.39 -17.81 -5.82
C VAL A 367 9.92 -18.76 -6.88
N TYR A 368 9.15 -19.78 -7.24
CA TYR A 368 9.50 -20.79 -8.23
C TYR A 368 8.60 -20.62 -9.46
N ALA A 369 9.21 -20.54 -10.64
CA ALA A 369 8.54 -20.54 -11.93
C ALA A 369 8.87 -21.84 -12.68
N VAL A 370 7.85 -22.64 -12.95
CA VAL A 370 8.00 -24.02 -13.41
C VAL A 370 7.26 -24.22 -14.74
N GLY A 371 7.94 -24.86 -15.70
CA GLY A 371 7.38 -25.20 -17.00
C GLY A 371 6.84 -24.00 -17.79
N GLY A 372 5.76 -24.21 -18.54
CA GLY A 372 5.17 -23.21 -19.42
C GLY A 372 5.63 -23.37 -20.87
N HIS A 373 5.47 -22.30 -21.66
CA HIS A 373 5.87 -22.25 -23.07
C HIS A 373 6.59 -20.94 -23.37
N ASP A 374 7.73 -20.99 -24.05
CA ASP A 374 8.57 -19.79 -24.29
C ASP A 374 8.25 -19.03 -25.59
N GLY A 375 7.43 -19.63 -26.44
CA GLY A 375 7.05 -19.10 -27.75
C GLY A 375 7.40 -20.09 -28.87
N SER A 376 8.33 -21.00 -28.60
CA SER A 376 8.80 -22.03 -29.52
C SER A 376 8.57 -23.45 -29.00
N GLU A 377 8.85 -23.72 -27.72
CA GLU A 377 8.71 -25.05 -27.11
C GLU A 377 8.02 -25.03 -25.74
N HIS A 378 7.47 -26.20 -25.37
CA HIS A 378 7.05 -26.49 -23.99
C HIS A 378 8.29 -26.65 -23.11
N LEU A 379 8.24 -26.13 -21.89
CA LEU A 379 9.36 -26.12 -20.97
C LEU A 379 9.18 -27.18 -19.88
N GLY A 380 10.26 -27.88 -19.54
CA GLY A 380 10.40 -28.64 -18.29
C GLY A 380 11.25 -27.89 -17.26
N SER A 381 11.91 -26.81 -17.67
CA SER A 381 12.84 -26.07 -16.82
C SER A 381 12.13 -25.33 -15.70
N MET A 382 12.84 -25.17 -14.58
CA MET A 382 12.40 -24.42 -13.41
C MET A 382 13.43 -23.36 -13.06
N GLU A 383 12.94 -22.20 -12.64
CA GLU A 383 13.75 -21.09 -12.14
C GLU A 383 13.25 -20.66 -10.77
N MET A 384 14.16 -20.38 -9.85
CA MET A 384 13.86 -19.89 -8.51
C MET A 384 14.39 -18.47 -8.35
N PHE A 385 13.52 -17.56 -7.92
CA PHE A 385 13.86 -16.21 -7.53
C PHE A 385 14.07 -16.13 -6.01
N ASP A 386 15.23 -15.62 -5.63
CA ASP A 386 15.57 -15.32 -4.24
C ASP A 386 15.47 -13.80 -4.00
N PRO A 387 14.46 -13.34 -3.22
CA PRO A 387 14.30 -11.94 -2.85
C PRO A 387 15.53 -11.29 -2.22
N LEU A 388 16.35 -12.05 -1.49
CA LEU A 388 17.52 -11.50 -0.81
C LEU A 388 18.65 -11.19 -1.78
N THR A 389 18.83 -12.03 -2.81
CA THR A 389 19.89 -11.84 -3.82
C THR A 389 19.41 -11.11 -5.06
N ASN A 390 18.08 -10.96 -5.26
CA ASN A 390 17.44 -10.41 -6.45
C ASN A 390 17.84 -11.12 -7.75
N LYS A 391 18.06 -12.43 -7.69
CA LYS A 391 18.48 -13.25 -8.83
C LYS A 391 17.55 -14.42 -9.06
N TRP A 392 17.30 -14.69 -10.34
CA TRP A 392 16.72 -15.92 -10.83
C TRP A 392 17.82 -16.95 -11.07
N MET A 393 17.68 -18.13 -10.47
CA MET A 393 18.62 -19.24 -10.61
C MET A 393 17.91 -20.44 -11.22
N MET A 394 18.55 -21.09 -12.20
CA MET A 394 18.05 -22.36 -12.75
C MET A 394 18.10 -23.45 -11.67
N LYS A 395 17.06 -24.27 -11.63
CA LYS A 395 16.95 -25.47 -10.77
C LYS A 395 16.77 -26.71 -11.64
N ALA A 396 16.73 -27.90 -11.03
CA ALA A 396 16.48 -29.13 -11.76
C ALA A 396 15.20 -29.03 -12.59
N SER A 397 15.27 -29.58 -13.81
CA SER A 397 14.12 -29.60 -14.71
C SER A 397 13.24 -30.80 -14.42
N MET A 398 11.93 -30.64 -14.60
CA MET A 398 10.97 -31.74 -14.64
C MET A 398 11.34 -32.73 -15.75
N ASN A 399 10.95 -33.99 -15.58
CA ASN A 399 11.12 -35.00 -16.61
C ASN A 399 10.17 -34.74 -17.80
N THR A 400 8.94 -34.33 -17.52
CA THR A 400 7.94 -34.02 -18.55
C THR A 400 7.90 -32.51 -18.82
N LYS A 401 8.07 -32.11 -20.09
CA LYS A 401 7.89 -30.72 -20.55
C LYS A 401 6.40 -30.42 -20.71
N ARG A 402 5.90 -29.33 -20.14
CA ARG A 402 4.46 -29.04 -20.09
C ARG A 402 4.14 -27.58 -19.85
N ARG A 403 3.02 -27.14 -20.42
CA ARG A 403 2.38 -25.85 -20.13
C ARG A 403 1.03 -26.04 -19.45
N GLY A 404 0.49 -24.97 -18.87
CA GLY A 404 -0.82 -25.02 -18.21
C GLY A 404 -0.82 -25.96 -17.00
N ILE A 405 0.32 -26.03 -16.33
CA ILE A 405 0.53 -26.85 -15.14
C ILE A 405 -0.04 -26.16 -13.91
N ALA A 406 -0.38 -26.93 -12.89
CA ALA A 406 -0.66 -26.39 -11.57
C ALA A 406 0.44 -26.80 -10.58
N LEU A 407 0.68 -25.94 -9.58
CA LEU A 407 1.64 -26.20 -8.51
C LEU A 407 0.93 -26.19 -7.16
N ALA A 408 1.34 -27.09 -6.28
CA ALA A 408 0.98 -27.06 -4.86
C ALA A 408 2.21 -27.38 -4.01
N SER A 409 2.29 -26.83 -2.81
CA SER A 409 3.31 -27.20 -1.83
C SER A 409 2.64 -27.76 -0.60
N LEU A 410 3.08 -28.96 -0.19
CA LEU A 410 2.54 -29.66 0.96
C LEU A 410 3.68 -30.34 1.71
N GLY A 411 3.90 -29.95 2.95
CA GLY A 411 4.93 -30.54 3.82
C GLY A 411 6.37 -30.26 3.40
N GLY A 412 6.63 -29.19 2.63
CA GLY A 412 7.96 -28.83 2.12
C GLY A 412 8.12 -28.94 0.59
N PRO A 413 7.91 -30.12 -0.04
CA PRO A 413 8.11 -30.29 -1.48
C PRO A 413 7.10 -29.51 -2.34
N ILE A 414 7.42 -29.38 -3.61
CA ILE A 414 6.55 -28.78 -4.65
C ILE A 414 6.03 -29.91 -5.55
N TYR A 415 4.74 -29.93 -5.82
CA TYR A 415 4.09 -30.88 -6.72
C TYR A 415 3.72 -30.17 -8.02
N ALA A 416 4.22 -30.67 -9.15
CA ALA A 416 3.82 -30.26 -10.50
C ALA A 416 2.75 -31.20 -11.03
N ILE A 417 1.56 -30.66 -11.26
CA ILE A 417 0.33 -31.43 -11.44
C ILE A 417 -0.22 -31.19 -12.85
N GLY A 418 -0.37 -32.29 -13.60
CA GLY A 418 -1.00 -32.29 -14.92
C GLY A 418 -0.26 -31.42 -15.93
N GLY A 419 -1.02 -30.59 -16.65
CA GLY A 419 -0.55 -29.79 -17.77
C GLY A 419 -0.82 -30.45 -19.12
N LEU A 420 -0.34 -29.81 -20.18
CA LEU A 420 -0.48 -30.32 -21.55
C LEU A 420 0.73 -29.98 -22.41
N ASP A 421 0.89 -30.72 -23.49
CA ASP A 421 1.65 -30.34 -24.69
C ASP A 421 0.68 -30.11 -25.87
N ASP A 422 1.16 -30.21 -27.11
CA ASP A 422 0.31 -29.98 -28.29
C ASP A 422 -0.58 -31.19 -28.65
N ASN A 423 -0.32 -32.36 -28.07
CA ASN A 423 -0.98 -33.62 -28.41
C ASN A 423 -1.79 -34.21 -27.24
N THR A 424 -1.34 -33.99 -26.00
CA THR A 424 -1.77 -34.76 -24.84
C THR A 424 -1.97 -33.87 -23.61
N CYS A 425 -3.05 -34.13 -22.88
CA CYS A 425 -3.19 -33.67 -21.49
C CYS A 425 -2.59 -34.72 -20.56
N PHE A 426 -1.77 -34.30 -19.60
CA PHE A 426 -1.07 -35.21 -18.70
C PHE A 426 -1.89 -35.45 -17.42
N ASN A 427 -1.84 -36.68 -16.91
CA ASN A 427 -2.25 -37.02 -15.54
C ASN A 427 -1.05 -37.21 -14.60
N ASP A 428 0.18 -37.23 -15.13
CA ASP A 428 1.39 -37.41 -14.35
C ASP A 428 1.64 -36.27 -13.37
N VAL A 429 2.14 -36.62 -12.18
CA VAL A 429 2.48 -35.69 -11.12
C VAL A 429 3.94 -35.92 -10.73
N GLU A 430 4.72 -34.84 -10.72
CA GLU A 430 6.12 -34.86 -10.29
C GLU A 430 6.26 -34.09 -8.97
N ARG A 431 7.00 -34.64 -8.03
CA ARG A 431 7.34 -34.06 -6.73
C ARG A 431 8.79 -33.62 -6.74
N TYR A 432 9.00 -32.32 -6.54
CA TYR A 432 10.29 -31.69 -6.37
C TYR A 432 10.67 -31.58 -4.90
N ASP A 433 11.81 -32.14 -4.57
CA ASP A 433 12.43 -32.04 -3.26
C ASP A 433 13.43 -30.87 -3.25
N ILE A 434 13.16 -29.85 -2.42
CA ILE A 434 13.89 -28.58 -2.45
C ILE A 434 15.34 -28.76 -1.98
N GLU A 435 15.56 -29.60 -0.95
CA GLU A 435 16.87 -29.81 -0.34
C GLU A 435 17.82 -30.55 -1.29
N SER A 436 17.33 -31.60 -1.95
CA SER A 436 18.13 -32.40 -2.89
C SER A 436 18.18 -31.83 -4.32
N ASP A 437 17.33 -30.85 -4.65
CA ASP A 437 17.17 -30.30 -6.01
C ASP A 437 16.88 -31.41 -7.04
N GLN A 438 15.93 -32.30 -6.73
CA GLN A 438 15.56 -33.42 -7.59
C GLN A 438 14.05 -33.53 -7.76
N TRP A 439 13.66 -33.95 -8.96
CA TRP A 439 12.28 -34.35 -9.27
C TRP A 439 12.14 -35.86 -9.15
N SER A 440 11.01 -36.30 -8.59
CA SER A 440 10.60 -37.69 -8.48
C SER A 440 9.15 -37.81 -8.93
N THR A 441 8.72 -38.98 -9.39
CA THR A 441 7.31 -39.22 -9.71
C THR A 441 6.53 -39.64 -8.48
N VAL A 442 5.27 -39.25 -8.40
CA VAL A 442 4.28 -39.77 -7.44
C VAL A 442 3.10 -40.37 -8.19
N ALA A 443 2.11 -40.92 -7.49
CA ALA A 443 0.94 -41.49 -8.16
C ALA A 443 0.29 -40.47 -9.12
N PRO A 444 -0.04 -40.88 -10.36
CA PRO A 444 -0.70 -40.02 -11.32
C PRO A 444 -2.18 -39.80 -10.93
N MET A 445 -2.76 -38.70 -11.41
CA MET A 445 -4.20 -38.47 -11.31
C MET A 445 -4.99 -39.55 -12.09
N ASN A 446 -6.24 -39.77 -11.70
CA ASN A 446 -7.13 -40.70 -12.40
C ASN A 446 -7.52 -40.17 -13.79
N THR A 447 -7.65 -38.84 -13.92
CA THR A 447 -8.00 -38.16 -15.16
C THR A 447 -6.88 -37.21 -15.60
N PRO A 448 -6.50 -37.16 -16.90
CA PRO A 448 -5.56 -36.17 -17.42
C PRO A 448 -6.15 -34.75 -17.38
N ARG A 449 -5.33 -33.75 -17.04
CA ARG A 449 -5.82 -32.37 -16.84
C ARG A 449 -4.84 -31.32 -17.35
N GLY A 450 -5.16 -30.75 -18.51
CA GLY A 450 -4.52 -29.53 -19.04
C GLY A 450 -5.17 -28.25 -18.52
N GLY A 451 -4.38 -27.25 -18.13
CA GLY A 451 -4.93 -26.02 -17.55
C GLY A 451 -5.64 -26.26 -16.20
N VAL A 452 -5.16 -27.24 -15.45
CA VAL A 452 -5.69 -27.60 -14.12
C VAL A 452 -5.39 -26.48 -13.11
N GLY A 453 -6.26 -26.34 -12.10
CA GLY A 453 -5.96 -25.54 -10.91
C GLY A 453 -5.62 -26.45 -9.73
N SER A 454 -4.72 -26.02 -8.84
CA SER A 454 -4.37 -26.81 -7.65
C SER A 454 -4.15 -25.96 -6.41
N VAL A 455 -4.36 -26.59 -5.25
CA VAL A 455 -4.04 -25.99 -3.96
C VAL A 455 -3.77 -27.07 -2.91
N ALA A 456 -2.90 -26.78 -1.94
CA ALA A 456 -2.78 -27.58 -0.74
C ALA A 456 -3.83 -27.14 0.29
N LEU A 457 -4.61 -28.08 0.80
CA LEU A 457 -5.68 -27.82 1.77
C LEU A 457 -5.82 -29.02 2.72
N VAL A 458 -5.83 -28.75 4.03
CA VAL A 458 -6.02 -29.75 5.10
C VAL A 458 -5.15 -30.99 4.91
N ASN A 459 -3.83 -30.82 4.81
CA ASN A 459 -2.84 -31.89 4.59
C ASN A 459 -2.96 -32.70 3.28
N HIS A 460 -3.70 -32.21 2.28
CA HIS A 460 -3.83 -32.86 0.98
C HIS A 460 -3.59 -31.86 -0.15
N VAL A 461 -3.35 -32.36 -1.35
CA VAL A 461 -3.30 -31.54 -2.57
C VAL A 461 -4.56 -31.78 -3.38
N TYR A 462 -5.23 -30.73 -3.82
CA TYR A 462 -6.42 -30.81 -4.66
C TYR A 462 -6.07 -30.42 -6.10
N ALA A 463 -6.55 -31.20 -7.07
CA ALA A 463 -6.52 -30.91 -8.51
C ALA A 463 -7.96 -30.66 -8.97
N VAL A 464 -8.20 -29.48 -9.52
CA VAL A 464 -9.55 -28.93 -9.69
C VAL A 464 -9.76 -28.53 -11.15
N GLY A 465 -10.75 -29.16 -11.80
CA GLY A 465 -11.10 -28.87 -13.19
C GLY A 465 -9.96 -29.21 -14.16
N GLY A 466 -9.73 -28.34 -15.13
CA GLY A 466 -8.84 -28.58 -16.27
C GLY A 466 -9.60 -29.15 -17.47
N ASN A 467 -8.85 -29.59 -18.48
CA ASN A 467 -9.37 -30.20 -19.70
C ASN A 467 -8.70 -31.56 -19.94
N ASP A 468 -9.45 -32.58 -20.33
CA ASP A 468 -8.95 -33.95 -20.52
C ASP A 468 -8.46 -34.24 -21.96
N GLY A 469 -8.43 -33.22 -22.82
CA GLY A 469 -8.18 -33.32 -24.25
C GLY A 469 -9.45 -33.34 -25.09
N VAL A 470 -10.62 -33.49 -24.46
CA VAL A 470 -11.94 -33.51 -25.12
C VAL A 470 -12.82 -32.38 -24.62
N ALA A 471 -12.93 -32.21 -23.30
CA ALA A 471 -13.79 -31.22 -22.66
C ALA A 471 -13.21 -30.66 -21.37
N SER A 472 -13.69 -29.49 -20.97
CA SER A 472 -13.43 -28.95 -19.64
C SER A 472 -14.12 -29.80 -18.57
N LEU A 473 -13.50 -29.89 -17.38
CA LEU A 473 -13.91 -30.80 -16.31
C LEU A 473 -14.55 -30.04 -15.13
N SER A 474 -15.59 -30.64 -14.55
CA SER A 474 -16.11 -30.29 -13.21
C SER A 474 -15.48 -31.13 -12.10
N SER A 475 -14.87 -32.26 -12.46
CA SER A 475 -14.33 -33.23 -11.52
C SER A 475 -13.15 -32.68 -10.74
N VAL A 476 -13.01 -33.15 -9.51
CA VAL A 476 -11.96 -32.75 -8.57
C VAL A 476 -11.37 -33.98 -7.94
N GLU A 477 -10.05 -34.01 -7.83
CA GLU A 477 -9.31 -35.10 -7.21
C GLU A 477 -8.45 -34.55 -6.07
N ARG A 478 -8.29 -35.36 -5.03
CA ARG A 478 -7.46 -35.05 -3.88
C ARG A 478 -6.39 -36.11 -3.69
N TYR A 479 -5.14 -35.68 -3.65
CA TYR A 479 -3.98 -36.51 -3.38
C TYR A 479 -3.75 -36.65 -1.87
N ASP A 480 -3.67 -37.89 -1.41
CA ASP A 480 -3.20 -38.23 -0.07
C ASP A 480 -1.74 -38.70 -0.14
N PRO A 481 -0.78 -37.91 0.39
CA PRO A 481 0.64 -38.28 0.34
C PRO A 481 0.99 -39.50 1.20
N HIS A 482 0.16 -39.88 2.19
CA HIS A 482 0.40 -41.08 3.01
C HIS A 482 0.02 -42.36 2.27
N LEU A 483 -0.99 -42.28 1.41
CA LEU A 483 -1.44 -43.40 0.59
C LEU A 483 -0.79 -43.43 -0.79
N ASP A 484 -0.11 -42.35 -1.17
CA ASP A 484 0.36 -42.06 -2.53
C ASP A 484 -0.76 -42.35 -3.55
N LYS A 485 -1.90 -41.68 -3.38
CA LYS A 485 -3.09 -41.95 -4.21
C LYS A 485 -3.96 -40.71 -4.39
N TRP A 486 -4.48 -40.55 -5.61
CA TRP A 486 -5.55 -39.60 -5.93
C TRP A 486 -6.93 -40.21 -5.72
N ILE A 487 -7.78 -39.49 -5.00
CA ILE A 487 -9.13 -39.88 -4.63
C ILE A 487 -10.10 -38.82 -5.17
N GLU A 488 -11.12 -39.25 -5.90
CA GLU A 488 -12.17 -38.34 -6.36
C GLU A 488 -12.94 -37.73 -5.18
N VAL A 489 -13.20 -36.44 -5.27
CA VAL A 489 -14.05 -35.71 -4.32
C VAL A 489 -15.24 -35.09 -5.06
N LYS A 490 -16.14 -34.44 -4.32
CA LYS A 490 -17.34 -33.85 -4.92
C LYS A 490 -16.97 -32.87 -6.03
N GLU A 491 -17.62 -33.04 -7.19
CA GLU A 491 -17.44 -32.17 -8.35
C GLU A 491 -18.01 -30.76 -8.14
N MET A 492 -17.48 -29.81 -8.92
CA MET A 492 -17.99 -28.44 -9.02
C MET A 492 -19.34 -28.41 -9.74
N GLY A 493 -20.10 -27.34 -9.54
CA GLY A 493 -21.35 -27.10 -10.28
C GLY A 493 -21.12 -26.71 -11.74
N GLN A 494 -19.96 -26.15 -12.08
CA GLN A 494 -19.61 -25.77 -13.45
C GLN A 494 -18.22 -26.28 -13.86
N ARG A 495 -18.13 -26.86 -15.06
CA ARG A 495 -16.86 -27.27 -15.66
C ARG A 495 -16.00 -26.06 -16.01
N ARG A 496 -14.68 -26.18 -15.84
CA ARG A 496 -13.74 -25.08 -16.09
C ARG A 496 -12.32 -25.57 -16.31
N ALA A 497 -11.62 -24.97 -17.26
CA ALA A 497 -10.18 -25.08 -17.47
C ALA A 497 -9.51 -23.70 -17.44
N GLY A 498 -8.22 -23.64 -17.08
CA GLY A 498 -7.49 -22.39 -16.91
C GLY A 498 -8.06 -21.50 -15.81
N ASN A 499 -8.76 -22.10 -14.84
CA ASN A 499 -9.25 -21.46 -13.63
C ASN A 499 -8.09 -21.21 -12.66
N GLY A 500 -8.25 -20.21 -11.81
CA GLY A 500 -7.37 -20.06 -10.67
C GLY A 500 -7.98 -20.70 -9.42
N VAL A 501 -7.12 -21.23 -8.56
CA VAL A 501 -7.51 -21.89 -7.32
C VAL A 501 -6.68 -21.33 -6.17
N SER A 502 -7.32 -21.05 -5.04
CA SER A 502 -6.62 -20.63 -3.83
C SER A 502 -7.29 -21.15 -2.58
N GLU A 503 -6.52 -21.20 -1.50
CA GLU A 503 -7.02 -21.51 -0.17
C GLU A 503 -7.30 -20.20 0.55
N LEU A 504 -8.43 -20.14 1.22
CA LEU A 504 -8.77 -19.06 2.13
C LEU A 504 -9.65 -19.62 3.23
N HIS A 505 -9.20 -19.44 4.47
CA HIS A 505 -9.94 -19.78 5.68
C HIS A 505 -10.38 -21.26 5.75
N GLY A 506 -9.51 -22.18 5.34
CA GLY A 506 -9.77 -23.61 5.34
C GLY A 506 -10.73 -24.08 4.23
N CYS A 507 -11.05 -23.19 3.28
CA CYS A 507 -11.89 -23.49 2.13
C CYS A 507 -11.10 -23.31 0.84
N LEU A 508 -11.46 -24.08 -0.18
CA LEU A 508 -10.91 -23.96 -1.53
C LEU A 508 -11.83 -23.06 -2.35
N TYR A 509 -11.26 -22.05 -2.99
CA TYR A 509 -11.97 -21.16 -3.90
C TYR A 509 -11.51 -21.37 -5.33
N VAL A 510 -12.45 -21.47 -6.25
CA VAL A 510 -12.18 -21.63 -7.69
C VAL A 510 -12.74 -20.45 -8.44
N VAL A 511 -11.87 -19.73 -9.13
CA VAL A 511 -12.16 -18.41 -9.70
C VAL A 511 -12.03 -18.47 -11.21
N GLY A 512 -13.11 -18.13 -11.92
CA GLY A 512 -13.12 -18.00 -13.37
C GLY A 512 -12.75 -19.30 -14.11
N GLY A 513 -11.99 -19.17 -15.20
CA GLY A 513 -11.68 -20.25 -16.13
C GLY A 513 -12.49 -20.16 -17.42
N PHE A 514 -12.52 -21.25 -18.18
CA PHE A 514 -13.19 -21.38 -19.47
C PHE A 514 -13.96 -22.70 -19.51
N ASP A 515 -15.22 -22.69 -19.93
CA ASP A 515 -16.10 -23.87 -19.93
C ASP A 515 -16.28 -24.52 -21.31
N ASP A 516 -15.28 -24.40 -22.18
CA ASP A 516 -15.31 -24.73 -23.62
C ASP A 516 -16.08 -23.75 -24.50
N ASN A 517 -17.00 -22.95 -23.94
CA ASN A 517 -17.78 -21.97 -24.69
C ASN A 517 -17.30 -20.54 -24.44
N SER A 518 -17.12 -20.16 -23.17
CA SER A 518 -16.85 -18.78 -22.78
C SER A 518 -16.01 -18.68 -21.51
N PRO A 519 -15.24 -17.59 -21.33
CA PRO A 519 -14.61 -17.29 -20.07
C PRO A 519 -15.65 -17.06 -18.98
N LEU A 520 -15.37 -17.53 -17.77
CA LEU A 520 -16.30 -17.52 -16.65
C LEU A 520 -16.02 -16.36 -15.69
N SER A 521 -17.08 -15.78 -15.15
CA SER A 521 -17.03 -14.92 -13.95
C SER A 521 -17.41 -15.65 -12.68
N SER A 522 -17.99 -16.85 -12.78
CA SER A 522 -18.47 -17.61 -11.62
C SER A 522 -17.31 -18.02 -10.70
N VAL A 523 -17.59 -17.95 -9.39
CA VAL A 523 -16.67 -18.36 -8.34
C VAL A 523 -17.38 -19.36 -7.45
N GLU A 524 -16.70 -20.47 -7.17
CA GLU A 524 -17.22 -21.54 -6.34
C GLU A 524 -16.31 -21.76 -5.13
N ARG A 525 -16.90 -21.99 -3.96
CA ARG A 525 -16.20 -22.28 -2.70
C ARG A 525 -16.52 -23.69 -2.26
N TYR A 526 -15.49 -24.47 -1.97
CA TYR A 526 -15.59 -25.81 -1.40
C TYR A 526 -15.17 -25.81 0.07
N ASP A 527 -16.06 -26.29 0.94
CA ASP A 527 -15.72 -26.61 2.33
C ASP A 527 -15.45 -28.12 2.46
N PRO A 528 -14.19 -28.53 2.74
CA PRO A 528 -13.83 -29.93 2.86
C PRO A 528 -14.48 -30.63 4.07
N ARG A 529 -14.91 -29.89 5.10
CA ARG A 529 -15.55 -30.44 6.31
C ARG A 529 -16.98 -30.89 6.04
N SER A 530 -17.70 -30.13 5.22
CA SER A 530 -19.08 -30.45 4.85
C SER A 530 -19.18 -31.17 3.50
N ASN A 531 -18.08 -31.25 2.75
CA ASN A 531 -18.00 -31.77 1.39
C ASN A 531 -19.07 -31.12 0.48
N LYS A 532 -19.13 -29.79 0.48
CA LYS A 532 -20.11 -29.00 -0.28
C LYS A 532 -19.44 -27.86 -1.04
N TRP A 533 -20.01 -27.59 -2.21
CA TRP A 533 -19.72 -26.45 -3.07
C TRP A 533 -20.85 -25.44 -2.94
N ASP A 534 -20.48 -24.17 -2.80
CA ASP A 534 -21.39 -23.03 -2.83
C ASP A 534 -20.91 -22.02 -3.87
N TYR A 535 -21.83 -21.39 -4.59
CA TYR A 535 -21.50 -20.21 -5.39
C TYR A 535 -21.31 -19.00 -4.47
N VAL A 536 -20.23 -18.25 -4.69
CA VAL A 536 -19.98 -16.96 -4.05
C VAL A 536 -20.07 -15.84 -5.09
N ALA A 537 -19.85 -14.58 -4.70
CA ALA A 537 -19.94 -13.48 -5.64
C ALA A 537 -19.03 -13.69 -6.86
N ALA A 538 -19.61 -13.45 -8.04
CA ALA A 538 -18.92 -13.54 -9.31
C ALA A 538 -17.96 -12.37 -9.50
N LEU A 539 -16.89 -12.61 -10.27
CA LEU A 539 -16.00 -11.56 -10.76
C LEU A 539 -16.80 -10.51 -11.53
N THR A 540 -16.36 -9.25 -11.47
CA THR A 540 -17.00 -8.17 -12.25
C THR A 540 -16.76 -8.34 -13.75
N THR A 541 -15.66 -8.98 -14.13
CA THR A 541 -15.32 -9.33 -15.51
C THR A 541 -14.97 -10.81 -15.60
N PRO A 542 -15.46 -11.57 -16.59
CA PRO A 542 -15.04 -12.97 -16.79
C PRO A 542 -13.55 -13.10 -17.07
N ARG A 543 -12.90 -14.14 -16.52
CA ARG A 543 -11.44 -14.33 -16.66
C ARG A 543 -11.09 -15.80 -16.92
N GLY A 544 -10.61 -16.09 -18.13
CA GLY A 544 -9.90 -17.33 -18.47
C GLY A 544 -8.39 -17.16 -18.34
N GLY A 545 -7.68 -18.20 -17.88
CA GLY A 545 -6.23 -18.15 -17.65
C GLY A 545 -5.83 -17.10 -16.61
N VAL A 546 -6.66 -16.95 -15.56
CA VAL A 546 -6.51 -15.96 -14.49
C VAL A 546 -5.44 -16.41 -13.49
N GLY A 547 -4.59 -15.48 -13.05
CA GLY A 547 -3.67 -15.72 -11.94
C GLY A 547 -4.33 -15.36 -10.62
N ILE A 548 -4.22 -16.23 -9.60
CA ILE A 548 -4.83 -16.03 -8.29
C ILE A 548 -3.80 -16.19 -7.17
N ALA A 549 -3.88 -15.35 -6.14
CA ALA A 549 -3.26 -15.61 -4.84
C ALA A 549 -4.05 -15.02 -3.68
N THR A 550 -3.94 -15.64 -2.50
CA THR A 550 -4.52 -15.14 -1.26
C THR A 550 -3.51 -14.32 -0.48
N VAL A 551 -3.88 -13.09 -0.10
CA VAL A 551 -3.08 -12.27 0.82
C VAL A 551 -3.97 -11.39 1.69
N MET A 552 -3.59 -11.22 2.95
CA MET A 552 -4.36 -10.47 3.96
C MET A 552 -5.85 -10.88 4.05
N GLY A 553 -6.15 -12.18 3.96
CA GLY A 553 -7.52 -12.70 4.05
C GLY A 553 -8.40 -12.39 2.83
N LYS A 554 -7.81 -11.95 1.72
CA LYS A 554 -8.49 -11.66 0.46
C LYS A 554 -7.88 -12.46 -0.69
N ILE A 555 -8.69 -12.81 -1.68
CA ILE A 555 -8.23 -13.47 -2.90
C ILE A 555 -8.06 -12.42 -4.00
N PHE A 556 -6.88 -12.33 -4.58
CA PHE A 556 -6.59 -11.42 -5.68
C PHE A 556 -6.65 -12.15 -7.01
N ALA A 557 -7.39 -11.60 -7.98
CA ALA A 557 -7.48 -12.06 -9.34
C ALA A 557 -6.78 -11.11 -10.30
N VAL A 558 -5.69 -11.57 -10.91
CA VAL A 558 -4.78 -10.77 -11.73
C VAL A 558 -4.85 -11.23 -13.17
N GLY A 559 -5.18 -10.30 -14.07
CA GLY A 559 -5.14 -10.53 -15.52
C GLY A 559 -6.12 -11.60 -16.02
N GLY A 560 -5.69 -12.42 -16.97
CA GLY A 560 -6.54 -13.35 -17.72
C GLY A 560 -7.10 -12.73 -19.01
N HIS A 561 -8.14 -13.34 -19.58
CA HIS A 561 -8.88 -12.82 -20.73
C HIS A 561 -10.39 -12.97 -20.55
N ASN A 562 -11.15 -12.01 -21.08
CA ASN A 562 -12.63 -12.03 -21.01
C ASN A 562 -13.29 -12.54 -22.29
N GLY A 563 -12.49 -13.02 -23.26
CA GLY A 563 -12.96 -13.51 -24.56
C GLY A 563 -12.80 -12.48 -25.67
N ASN A 564 -12.80 -11.19 -25.33
CA ASN A 564 -12.57 -10.09 -26.27
C ASN A 564 -11.17 -9.50 -26.13
N ALA A 565 -10.65 -9.39 -24.91
CA ALA A 565 -9.36 -8.78 -24.62
C ALA A 565 -8.60 -9.51 -23.50
N TYR A 566 -7.28 -9.38 -23.53
CA TYR A 566 -6.41 -9.72 -22.40
C TYR A 566 -6.49 -8.60 -21.38
N LEU A 567 -6.60 -8.98 -20.11
CA LEU A 567 -6.84 -8.07 -19.01
C LEU A 567 -5.53 -7.72 -18.30
N ASN A 568 -5.43 -6.46 -17.88
CA ASN A 568 -4.42 -5.99 -16.95
C ASN A 568 -5.04 -5.61 -15.59
N THR A 569 -6.36 -5.72 -15.44
CA THR A 569 -7.07 -5.36 -14.22
C THR A 569 -6.85 -6.39 -13.11
N VAL A 570 -6.91 -5.92 -11.87
CA VAL A 570 -6.78 -6.72 -10.66
C VAL A 570 -8.01 -6.53 -9.78
N GLU A 571 -8.67 -7.62 -9.43
CA GLU A 571 -9.81 -7.63 -8.52
C GLU A 571 -9.44 -8.32 -7.21
N ALA A 572 -9.97 -7.86 -6.08
CA ALA A 572 -9.83 -8.54 -4.79
C ALA A 572 -11.19 -8.96 -4.24
N PHE A 573 -11.31 -10.21 -3.82
CA PHE A 573 -12.48 -10.76 -3.16
C PHE A 573 -12.38 -10.57 -1.66
N ASP A 574 -13.41 -9.96 -1.08
CA ASP A 574 -13.61 -9.89 0.35
C ASP A 574 -14.62 -10.97 0.78
N PRO A 575 -14.20 -12.00 1.54
CA PRO A 575 -15.09 -13.09 1.94
C PRO A 575 -16.17 -12.65 2.95
N VAL A 576 -15.93 -11.57 3.71
CA VAL A 576 -16.88 -11.06 4.71
C VAL A 576 -18.01 -10.31 4.01
N LEU A 577 -17.65 -9.47 3.03
CA LEU A 577 -18.62 -8.71 2.26
C LEU A 577 -19.21 -9.51 1.10
N ASN A 578 -18.64 -10.68 0.79
CA ASN A 578 -18.94 -11.50 -0.37
C ASN A 578 -19.03 -10.65 -1.65
N ARG A 579 -17.95 -9.92 -1.96
CA ARG A 579 -17.89 -9.05 -3.14
C ARG A 579 -16.48 -8.93 -3.69
N TRP A 580 -16.39 -8.67 -4.99
CA TRP A 580 -15.17 -8.31 -5.68
C TRP A 580 -15.05 -6.80 -5.84
N GLU A 581 -13.85 -6.27 -5.63
CA GLU A 581 -13.52 -4.86 -5.84
C GLU A 581 -12.35 -4.74 -6.80
N LEU A 582 -12.40 -3.77 -7.72
CA LEU A 582 -11.25 -3.42 -8.55
C LEU A 582 -10.22 -2.69 -7.68
N VAL A 583 -9.05 -3.32 -7.48
CA VAL A 583 -8.01 -2.82 -6.57
C VAL A 583 -6.78 -2.27 -7.29
N GLY A 584 -6.73 -2.39 -8.62
CA GLY A 584 -5.69 -1.79 -9.43
C GLY A 584 -5.52 -2.48 -10.77
N SER A 585 -4.36 -2.26 -11.37
CA SER A 585 -3.97 -2.87 -12.63
C SER A 585 -2.47 -3.15 -12.66
N VAL A 586 -2.10 -4.30 -13.22
CA VAL A 586 -0.75 -4.50 -13.75
C VAL A 586 -0.55 -3.61 -14.99
N SER A 587 0.71 -3.31 -15.27
CA SER A 587 1.12 -2.48 -16.39
C SER A 587 0.83 -3.13 -17.74
N HIS A 588 1.08 -4.44 -17.84
CA HIS A 588 0.81 -5.21 -19.05
C HIS A 588 -0.37 -6.13 -18.84
N CYS A 589 -1.19 -6.32 -19.88
CA CYS A 589 -2.18 -7.39 -19.84
C CYS A 589 -1.47 -8.75 -19.80
N ARG A 590 -1.93 -9.64 -18.92
CA ARG A 590 -1.26 -10.92 -18.63
C ARG A 590 -2.27 -12.05 -18.53
N ALA A 591 -2.34 -12.90 -19.54
CA ALA A 591 -3.06 -14.18 -19.45
C ALA A 591 -2.09 -15.36 -19.33
N GLY A 592 -2.47 -16.36 -18.52
CA GLY A 592 -1.60 -17.50 -18.22
C GLY A 592 -0.31 -17.11 -17.50
N ALA A 593 -0.31 -16.00 -16.78
CA ALA A 593 0.74 -15.67 -15.82
C ALA A 593 0.52 -16.47 -14.54
N GLY A 594 1.60 -16.89 -13.90
CA GLY A 594 1.50 -17.46 -12.57
C GLY A 594 1.52 -16.36 -11.52
N VAL A 595 0.75 -16.52 -10.45
CA VAL A 595 0.64 -15.54 -9.37
C VAL A 595 0.85 -16.25 -8.04
N ALA A 596 1.70 -15.69 -7.19
CA ALA A 596 1.99 -16.23 -5.86
C ALA A 596 2.33 -15.10 -4.89
N VAL A 597 2.14 -15.35 -3.60
CA VAL A 597 2.54 -14.42 -2.53
C VAL A 597 3.78 -14.98 -1.86
N CYS A 598 4.84 -14.19 -1.79
CA CYS A 598 6.10 -14.55 -1.17
C CYS A 598 6.24 -13.82 0.17
N ALA A 599 6.63 -14.55 1.21
CA ALA A 599 6.92 -14.01 2.53
C ALA A 599 8.28 -13.27 2.54
N CYS A 600 8.33 -12.13 1.85
CA CYS A 600 9.47 -11.22 1.79
C CYS A 600 9.00 -9.77 1.92
N LEU A 601 9.92 -8.86 2.23
CA LEU A 601 9.63 -7.43 2.32
C LEU A 601 9.73 -6.78 0.94
N THR A 602 8.89 -5.78 0.66
CA THR A 602 9.00 -5.01 -0.59
C THR A 602 10.39 -4.38 -0.75
N SER A 603 11.00 -3.90 0.33
CA SER A 603 12.34 -3.29 0.32
C SER A 603 13.45 -4.25 -0.11
N GLN A 604 13.20 -5.56 -0.03
CA GLN A 604 14.14 -6.59 -0.51
C GLN A 604 14.06 -6.75 -2.03
N ILE A 605 13.00 -6.31 -2.69
CA ILE A 605 12.84 -6.48 -4.14
C ILE A 605 13.35 -5.24 -4.87
N ARG A 606 14.27 -5.44 -5.80
CA ARG A 606 14.78 -4.39 -6.68
C ARG A 606 13.72 -4.02 -7.71
N ASP A 607 13.23 -2.78 -7.62
CA ASP A 607 12.42 -2.18 -8.68
C ASP A 607 13.30 -1.88 -9.90
N VAL A 608 13.01 -2.53 -11.02
CA VAL A 608 13.73 -2.32 -12.29
C VAL A 608 13.06 -1.27 -13.19
N GLY A 609 11.95 -0.68 -12.73
CA GLY A 609 11.16 0.30 -13.49
C GLY A 609 10.51 -0.29 -14.74
N HIS A 610 9.84 0.55 -15.52
CA HIS A 610 9.25 0.19 -16.83
C HIS A 610 10.29 -0.13 -17.93
N GLY A 611 11.56 -0.35 -17.58
CA GLY A 611 12.69 -0.30 -18.51
C GLY A 611 13.47 -1.61 -18.66
N SER A 612 13.00 -2.48 -19.54
CA SER A 612 13.88 -3.04 -20.56
C SER A 612 13.17 -2.94 -21.91
N ASN A 613 13.63 -2.00 -22.73
CA ASN A 613 13.17 -1.76 -24.09
C ASN A 613 13.11 -3.06 -24.89
N ASN A 614 11.90 -3.50 -25.26
CA ASN A 614 11.69 -4.08 -26.59
C ASN A 614 11.31 -2.93 -27.53
N VAL A 615 12.24 -2.00 -27.74
CA VAL A 615 12.27 -1.21 -28.98
C VAL A 615 13.03 -2.08 -29.96
N VAL A 616 12.29 -2.84 -30.77
CA VAL A 616 12.77 -3.12 -32.13
C VAL A 616 12.20 -1.99 -32.96
N ASP A 617 13.08 -1.09 -33.41
CA ASP A 617 12.79 -0.14 -34.47
C ASP A 617 12.24 -0.90 -35.68
N SER A 618 10.92 -0.82 -35.89
CA SER A 618 10.30 -1.12 -37.18
C SER A 618 9.76 0.19 -37.77
N GLN A 619 10.68 1.13 -38.01
CA GLN A 619 10.49 2.25 -38.93
C GLN A 619 11.71 2.36 -39.86
N SER A 620 11.82 1.46 -40.85
CA SER A 620 12.42 1.76 -42.15
C SER A 620 12.33 0.55 -43.09
N SER A 621 11.23 0.43 -43.86
CA SER A 621 11.23 -0.11 -45.23
C SER A 621 9.79 -0.36 -45.69
N CYS A 622 9.07 0.71 -46.02
CA CYS A 622 7.88 0.58 -46.85
C CYS A 622 7.77 1.81 -47.76
N GLU A 623 8.78 2.00 -48.61
CA GLU A 623 8.69 2.88 -49.78
C GLU A 623 9.78 2.49 -50.78
N LYS A 624 9.41 1.62 -51.73
CA LYS A 624 9.88 1.52 -53.12
C LYS A 624 9.50 0.16 -53.67
N GLU A 625 8.39 0.12 -54.42
CA GLU A 625 8.37 -0.35 -55.81
C GLU A 625 6.92 -0.36 -56.29
N ARG A 626 6.53 0.74 -56.95
CA ARG A 626 5.57 0.71 -58.05
C ARG A 626 6.41 0.76 -59.33
N ILE A 627 6.51 -0.36 -60.03
CA ILE A 627 6.24 -0.50 -61.48
C ILE A 627 5.52 -1.83 -61.65
#